data_AF-W7TW98-F1
#
_entry.id   AF-W7TW98-F1
#
_cell.length_a   1.000
_cell.length_b   1.000
_cell.length_c   1.000
_cell.angle_alpha   90.00
_cell.angle_beta   90.00
_cell.angle_gamma   90.00
#
_symmetry.space_group_name_H-M   'P 1'
#
loop_
_entity.id
_entity.type
_entity.pdbx_description
1 polymer ?
#
loop_
_entity_poly.entity_id
_entity_poly.type
_entity_poly.pdbx_seq_one_letter_code
_entity_poly.pdbx_strand_id
1 'polypeptide(L)'
;SSLPPSLLLFPSCEASEFGEVKLYDVVPNGRHVPVTDENKMEYIQKIAQFRLTNAIKKQTEAFLSGLHDLVPKDLVAIFTPSELELLSCGLPSIDLDNLKSHTELHHWKTSDKEIQWFWEVCSL
;
A
#
# COMPACT_ATOMS: atom_id res chain seq x y z
N SER A 1 -6.21 24.71 -15.55
CA SER A 1 -5.73 23.67 -14.62
C SER A 1 -6.75 23.32 -13.53
N SER A 2 -7.98 23.87 -13.58
CA SER A 2 -9.06 23.52 -12.66
C SER A 2 -9.68 22.16 -13.00
N LEU A 3 -9.93 21.35 -11.98
CA LEU A 3 -10.75 20.12 -12.08
C LEU A 3 -12.14 20.44 -12.65
N PRO A 4 -12.73 19.54 -13.47
CA PRO A 4 -14.05 19.78 -14.06
C PRO A 4 -15.14 19.85 -12.98
N PRO A 5 -16.12 20.77 -13.10
CA PRO A 5 -17.18 21.00 -12.11
C PRO A 5 -18.13 19.81 -11.90
N SER A 6 -18.05 18.76 -12.72
CA SER A 6 -18.80 17.52 -12.55
C SER A 6 -18.19 16.54 -11.54
N LEU A 7 -16.95 16.76 -11.09
CA LEU A 7 -16.33 16.04 -9.97
C LEU A 7 -16.26 16.96 -8.74
N LEU A 8 -17.42 17.36 -8.20
CA LEU A 8 -17.46 17.81 -6.81
C LEU A 8 -17.14 16.60 -5.92
N LEU A 9 -15.84 16.39 -5.70
CA LEU A 9 -15.33 15.41 -4.76
C LEU A 9 -15.63 15.97 -3.36
N PHE A 10 -16.41 15.21 -2.60
CA PHE A 10 -16.54 15.41 -1.17
C PHE A 10 -15.64 14.38 -0.47
N PRO A 11 -14.98 14.72 0.65
CA PRO A 11 -14.28 13.79 1.56
C PRO A 11 -15.23 12.81 2.26
N SER A 12 -15.95 12.04 1.46
CA SER A 12 -16.70 10.86 1.85
C SER A 12 -16.24 9.67 1.01
N CYS A 13 -16.09 8.51 1.63
CA CYS A 13 -15.71 7.26 0.98
C CYS A 13 -16.76 6.19 1.27
N GLU A 14 -17.17 5.47 0.25
CA GLU A 14 -17.92 4.23 0.41
C GLU A 14 -16.95 3.09 0.75
N ALA A 15 -17.27 2.32 1.78
CA ALA A 15 -16.57 1.10 2.13
C ALA A 15 -17.59 -0.03 2.28
N SER A 16 -17.30 -1.17 1.67
CA SER A 16 -18.08 -2.39 1.85
C SER A 16 -17.62 -3.08 3.12
N GLU A 17 -18.48 -3.17 4.12
CA GLU A 17 -18.27 -3.93 5.34
C GLU A 17 -19.27 -5.08 5.39
N PHE A 18 -18.78 -6.33 5.39
CA PHE A 18 -19.61 -7.53 5.51
C PHE A 18 -20.77 -7.61 4.48
N GLY A 19 -20.58 -7.04 3.29
CA GLY A 19 -21.60 -7.00 2.23
C GLY A 19 -22.51 -5.78 2.25
N GLU A 20 -22.40 -4.90 3.24
CA GLU A 20 -23.11 -3.62 3.29
C GLU A 20 -22.21 -2.47 2.87
N VAL A 21 -22.69 -1.64 1.93
CA VAL A 21 -22.00 -0.39 1.55
C VAL A 21 -22.30 0.67 2.59
N LYS A 22 -21.27 1.11 3.32
CA LYS A 22 -21.35 2.19 4.31
C LYS A 22 -20.58 3.40 3.82
N LEU A 23 -21.16 4.58 4.04
CA LEU A 23 -20.55 5.85 3.65
C LEU A 23 -19.88 6.49 4.86
N TYR A 24 -18.56 6.67 4.77
CA TYR A 24 -17.72 7.21 5.82
C TYR A 24 -17.22 8.60 5.47
N ASP A 25 -17.27 9.51 6.44
CA ASP A 25 -16.71 10.84 6.30
C ASP A 25 -15.22 10.80 6.65
N VAL A 26 -14.40 11.14 5.67
CA VAL A 26 -12.93 11.06 5.73
C VAL A 26 -12.36 12.25 6.52
N VAL A 27 -13.10 13.35 6.57
CA VAL A 27 -12.88 14.51 7.44
C VAL A 27 -14.18 14.86 8.17
N PRO A 28 -14.15 15.54 9.33
CA PRO A 28 -15.36 15.99 10.00
C PRO A 28 -16.26 16.80 9.06
N ASN A 29 -17.53 16.42 8.93
CA ASN A 29 -18.49 17.02 7.99
C ASN A 29 -18.04 16.99 6.52
N GLY A 30 -17.26 15.98 6.13
CA GLY A 30 -16.64 15.92 4.81
C GLY A 30 -17.63 15.96 3.64
N ARG A 31 -18.89 15.54 3.85
CA ARG A 31 -19.97 15.66 2.85
C ARG A 31 -20.33 17.10 2.46
N HIS A 32 -19.91 18.08 3.26
CA HIS A 32 -20.21 19.50 3.05
C HIS A 32 -18.97 20.35 2.74
N VAL A 33 -17.77 19.75 2.72
CA VAL A 33 -16.53 20.44 2.41
C VAL A 33 -16.14 20.12 0.96
N PRO A 34 -16.23 21.07 0.01
CA PRO A 34 -15.79 20.81 -1.35
C PRO A 34 -14.28 20.63 -1.39
N VAL A 35 -13.80 19.68 -2.18
CA VAL A 35 -12.38 19.56 -2.49
C VAL A 35 -11.98 20.71 -3.41
N THR A 36 -11.00 21.52 -2.97
CA THR A 36 -10.36 22.60 -3.71
C THR A 36 -8.93 22.22 -4.05
N ASP A 37 -8.27 22.96 -4.96
CA ASP A 37 -6.87 22.66 -5.32
C ASP A 37 -5.93 22.80 -4.10
N GLU A 38 -6.26 23.65 -3.12
CA GLU A 38 -5.47 23.81 -1.89
C GLU A 38 -5.62 22.61 -0.93
N ASN A 39 -6.80 21.99 -0.85
CA ASN A 39 -7.08 20.89 0.10
C ASN A 39 -6.96 19.49 -0.53
N LYS A 40 -6.74 19.41 -1.85
CA LYS A 40 -6.68 18.16 -2.62
C LYS A 40 -5.62 17.18 -2.10
N MET A 41 -4.45 17.67 -1.71
CA MET A 41 -3.37 16.81 -1.19
C MET A 41 -3.75 16.16 0.14
N GLU A 42 -4.36 16.94 1.04
CA GLU A 42 -4.87 16.43 2.31
C GLU A 42 -5.99 15.40 2.09
N TYR A 43 -6.92 15.69 1.19
CA TYR A 43 -7.98 14.77 0.78
C TYR A 43 -7.42 13.42 0.31
N ILE A 44 -6.43 13.43 -0.61
CA ILE A 44 -5.80 12.20 -1.13
C ILE A 44 -5.15 11.41 0.00
N GLN A 45 -4.39 12.08 0.86
CA GLN A 45 -3.72 11.43 1.99
C GLN A 45 -4.72 10.78 2.95
N LYS A 46 -5.82 11.47 3.28
CA LYS A 46 -6.84 10.97 4.19
C LYS A 46 -7.63 9.82 3.59
N ILE A 47 -7.95 9.85 2.28
CA ILE A 47 -8.58 8.72 1.60
C ILE A 47 -7.67 7.51 1.55
N ALA A 48 -6.39 7.70 1.23
CA ALA A 48 -5.42 6.62 1.22
C ALA A 48 -5.32 5.97 2.61
N GLN A 49 -5.21 6.78 3.67
CA GLN A 49 -5.21 6.31 5.05
C GLN A 49 -6.48 5.53 5.38
N PHE A 50 -7.66 6.06 5.03
CA PHE A 50 -8.95 5.42 5.29
C PHE A 50 -9.06 4.06 4.59
N ARG A 51 -8.70 3.99 3.31
CA ARG A 51 -8.75 2.74 2.52
C ARG A 51 -7.76 1.69 3.00
N LEU A 52 -6.56 2.10 3.39
CA LEU A 52 -5.51 1.18 3.84
C LEU A 52 -5.70 0.73 5.30
N THR A 53 -6.32 1.56 6.15
CA THR A 53 -6.35 1.33 7.60
C THR A 53 -7.77 1.10 8.12
N ASN A 54 -8.71 1.99 7.82
CA ASN A 54 -10.01 2.01 8.50
C ASN A 54 -10.93 0.89 8.03
N ALA A 55 -10.87 0.52 6.74
CA ALA A 55 -11.72 -0.53 6.17
C ALA A 55 -11.49 -1.92 6.80
N ILE A 56 -10.28 -2.18 7.31
CA ILE A 56 -9.89 -3.46 7.89
C ILE A 56 -9.48 -3.34 9.37
N LYS A 57 -9.73 -2.19 9.99
CA LYS A 57 -9.19 -1.86 11.32
C LYS A 57 -9.52 -2.90 12.37
N LYS A 58 -10.78 -3.36 12.43
CA LYS A 58 -11.23 -4.36 13.43
C LYS A 58 -10.51 -5.69 13.25
N GLN A 59 -10.34 -6.13 12.02
CA GLN A 59 -9.68 -7.39 11.67
C GLN A 59 -8.19 -7.31 11.99
N THR A 60 -7.56 -6.18 11.66
CA THR A 60 -6.15 -5.91 11.97
C THR A 60 -5.92 -5.84 13.48
N GLU A 61 -6.79 -5.17 14.25
CA GLU A 61 -6.69 -5.09 15.71
C GLU A 61 -6.85 -6.47 16.37
N ALA A 62 -7.81 -7.28 15.92
CA ALA A 62 -7.99 -8.64 16.42
C ALA A 62 -6.78 -9.54 16.10
N PHE A 63 -6.22 -9.44 14.89
CA PHE A 63 -5.00 -10.14 14.50
C PHE A 63 -3.80 -9.72 15.37
N LEU A 64 -3.60 -8.42 15.55
CA LEU A 64 -2.51 -7.89 16.38
C LEU A 64 -2.66 -8.30 17.85
N SER A 65 -3.88 -8.36 18.37
CA SER A 65 -4.13 -8.87 19.73
C SER A 65 -3.68 -10.32 19.85
N GLY A 66 -4.13 -11.20 18.94
CA GLY A 66 -3.74 -12.61 18.97
C GLY A 66 -2.25 -12.83 18.74
N LEU A 67 -1.62 -12.01 17.90
CA LEU A 67 -0.17 -12.03 17.69
C LEU A 67 0.58 -11.65 18.97
N HIS A 68 0.14 -10.59 19.66
CA HIS A 68 0.78 -10.11 20.88
C HIS A 68 0.57 -11.02 22.10
N ASP A 69 -0.49 -11.84 22.11
CA ASP A 69 -0.69 -12.89 23.11
C ASP A 69 0.37 -14.00 23.02
N LEU A 70 0.94 -14.21 21.83
CA LEU A 70 1.97 -15.22 21.56
C LEU A 70 3.39 -14.63 21.57
N VAL A 71 3.55 -13.43 21.01
CA VAL A 71 4.85 -12.77 20.83
C VAL A 71 4.79 -11.35 21.39
N PRO A 72 5.58 -11.00 22.41
CA PRO A 72 5.60 -9.65 22.98
C PRO A 72 5.81 -8.57 21.91
N LYS A 73 5.01 -7.51 22.00
CA LYS A 73 5.05 -6.37 21.05
C LYS A 73 6.45 -5.78 20.90
N ASP A 74 7.21 -5.69 21.98
CA ASP A 74 8.56 -5.09 21.97
C ASP A 74 9.54 -5.88 21.08
N LEU A 75 9.36 -7.20 20.97
CA LEU A 75 10.17 -8.05 20.09
C LEU A 75 9.76 -7.93 18.63
N VAL A 76 8.50 -7.62 18.36
CA VAL A 76 8.01 -7.37 16.99
C VAL A 76 8.43 -5.98 16.52
N ALA A 77 8.46 -5.00 17.43
CA ALA A 77 8.70 -3.59 17.10
C ALA A 77 10.13 -3.26 16.66
N ILE A 78 11.10 -4.16 16.89
CA ILE A 78 12.48 -3.97 16.44
C ILE A 78 12.68 -4.30 14.95
N PHE A 79 11.74 -5.02 14.33
CA PHE A 79 11.84 -5.44 12.94
C PHE A 79 11.14 -4.45 12.00
N THR A 80 11.72 -4.25 10.83
CA THR A 80 11.06 -3.60 9.70
C THR A 80 10.01 -4.53 9.08
N PRO A 81 9.02 -4.01 8.33
CA PRO A 81 8.02 -4.86 7.67
C PRO A 81 8.64 -5.95 6.78
N SER A 82 9.71 -5.63 6.06
CA SER A 82 10.43 -6.56 5.20
C SER A 82 11.17 -7.65 5.98
N GLU A 83 11.77 -7.32 7.13
CA GLU A 83 12.41 -8.32 7.99
C GLU A 83 11.38 -9.25 8.63
N LEU A 84 10.22 -8.73 9.02
CA LEU A 84 9.15 -9.54 9.60
C LEU A 84 8.54 -10.50 8.56
N GLU A 85 8.37 -10.04 7.32
CA GLU A 85 8.02 -10.90 6.18
C GLU A 85 9.07 -12.00 5.99
N LEU A 86 10.36 -11.62 5.99
CA LEU A 86 11.46 -12.57 5.84
C LEU A 86 11.48 -13.63 6.95
N LEU A 87 11.20 -13.24 8.19
CA LEU A 87 11.13 -14.17 9.33
C LEU A 87 9.98 -15.17 9.20
N SER A 88 8.82 -14.72 8.71
CA SER A 88 7.64 -15.57 8.55
C SER A 88 7.72 -16.47 7.31
N CYS A 89 8.23 -15.95 6.21
CA CYS A 89 8.25 -16.62 4.90
C CYS A 89 9.59 -17.35 4.63
N GLY A 90 10.64 -17.03 5.38
CA GLY A 90 12.00 -17.45 5.11
C GLY A 90 12.69 -16.60 4.04
N LEU A 91 13.99 -16.83 3.83
CA LEU A 91 14.74 -16.26 2.71
C LEU A 91 14.33 -16.98 1.41
N PRO A 92 13.63 -16.31 0.48
CA PRO A 92 13.39 -16.92 -0.82
C PRO A 92 14.72 -16.99 -1.59
N SER A 93 15.09 -18.19 -2.06
CA SER A 93 16.16 -18.31 -3.05
C SER A 93 15.60 -17.88 -4.40
N ILE A 94 16.04 -16.72 -4.90
CA ILE A 94 15.64 -16.21 -6.20
C ILE A 94 16.50 -16.89 -7.27
N ASP A 95 15.86 -17.59 -8.21
CA ASP A 95 16.51 -18.09 -9.41
C ASP A 95 16.60 -16.94 -10.44
N LEU A 96 17.82 -16.40 -10.60
CA LEU A 96 18.07 -15.27 -11.49
C LEU A 96 17.88 -15.62 -12.96
N ASP A 97 18.16 -16.86 -13.38
CA ASP A 97 17.97 -17.28 -14.76
C ASP A 97 16.48 -17.33 -15.09
N ASN A 98 15.67 -17.88 -14.17
CA ASN A 98 14.22 -17.90 -14.28
C ASN A 98 13.61 -16.48 -14.26
N LEU A 99 14.09 -15.61 -13.35
CA LEU A 99 13.63 -14.23 -13.29
C LEU A 99 13.95 -13.47 -14.58
N LYS A 100 15.16 -13.66 -15.12
CA LYS A 100 15.60 -13.03 -16.37
C LYS A 100 14.81 -13.53 -17.58
N SER A 101 14.46 -14.83 -17.64
CA SER A 101 13.66 -15.38 -18.74
C SER A 101 12.20 -14.91 -18.74
N HIS A 102 11.69 -14.46 -17.60
CA HIS A 102 10.31 -13.99 -17.42
C HIS A 102 10.18 -12.47 -17.24
N THR A 103 11.26 -11.71 -17.45
CA THR A 103 11.24 -10.24 -17.36
C THR A 103 11.04 -9.61 -18.75
N GLU A 104 9.99 -8.81 -18.91
CA GLU A 104 9.76 -8.01 -20.11
C GLU A 104 10.44 -6.64 -20.02
N LEU A 105 11.18 -6.26 -21.06
CA LEU A 105 11.85 -4.96 -21.14
C LEU A 105 11.04 -4.01 -22.04
N HIS A 106 10.59 -2.90 -21.47
CA HIS A 106 9.97 -1.82 -22.22
C HIS A 106 11.02 -0.76 -22.55
N HIS A 107 11.13 -0.39 -23.83
CA HIS A 107 12.06 0.62 -24.35
C HIS A 107 13.57 0.32 -24.20
N TRP A 108 13.92 -0.85 -23.68
CA TRP A 108 15.30 -1.34 -23.56
C TRP A 108 15.49 -2.66 -24.30
N LYS A 109 16.75 -2.95 -24.64
CA LYS A 109 17.18 -4.24 -25.18
C LYS A 109 18.04 -4.95 -24.13
N THR A 110 18.04 -6.28 -24.18
CA THR A 110 18.91 -7.12 -23.35
C THR A 110 20.41 -6.86 -23.58
N SER A 111 20.76 -6.26 -24.72
CA SER A 111 22.13 -5.84 -25.06
C SER A 111 22.57 -4.51 -24.43
N ASP A 112 21.63 -3.75 -23.86
CA ASP A 112 21.93 -2.44 -23.30
C ASP A 112 22.76 -2.60 -22.02
N LYS A 113 23.73 -1.71 -21.83
CA LYS A 113 24.71 -1.82 -20.72
C LYS A 113 24.04 -1.74 -19.37
N GLU A 114 23.01 -0.91 -19.26
CA GLU A 114 22.21 -0.72 -18.04
C GLU A 114 21.53 -2.02 -17.62
N ILE A 115 21.01 -2.79 -18.59
CA ILE A 115 20.37 -4.09 -18.34
C ILE A 115 21.42 -5.13 -17.96
N GLN A 116 22.59 -5.12 -18.60
CA GLN A 116 23.69 -6.03 -18.25
C GLN A 116 24.18 -5.77 -16.82
N TRP A 117 24.40 -4.51 -16.46
CA TRP A 117 24.81 -4.12 -15.10
C TRP A 117 23.77 -4.45 -14.05
N PHE A 118 22.47 -4.28 -14.34
CA PHE A 118 21.41 -4.67 -13.43
C PHE A 118 21.52 -6.15 -13.05
N TRP A 119 21.63 -7.04 -14.04
CA TRP A 119 21.74 -8.48 -13.80
C TRP A 119 23.08 -8.89 -13.17
N GLU A 120 24.18 -8.21 -13.52
CA GLU A 120 25.47 -8.41 -12.86
C GLU A 120 25.37 -8.10 -11.35
N VAL A 121 24.79 -6.96 -10.97
CA VAL A 121 24.62 -6.58 -9.55
C VAL A 121 23.68 -7.54 -8.82
N CYS A 122 22.61 -8.01 -9.46
CA CYS A 122 21.71 -8.99 -8.85
C CYS A 122 22.34 -10.38 -8.67
N SER A 123 23.44 -10.68 -9.37
CA SER A 123 24.15 -11.96 -9.26
C SER A 123 25.29 -11.97 -8.23
N LEU A 124 25.55 -10.83 -7.59
CA LEU A 124 26.50 -10.67 -6.48
C LEU A 124 25.83 -10.92 -5.13
#